data_AF-A0A8S4RVV9-F1
#
_entry.id   AF-A0A8S4RVV9-F1
#
_cell.length_a   1.000
_cell.length_b   1.000
_cell.length_c   1.000
_cell.angle_alpha   90.00
_cell.angle_beta   90.00
_cell.angle_gamma   90.00
#
_symmetry.space_group_name_H-M   'P 1'
#
loop_
_entity.id
_entity.type
_entity.pdbx_description
1 polymer ?
#
loop_
_entity_poly.entity_id
_entity_poly.type
_entity_poly.pdbx_seq_one_letter_code
_entity_poly.pdbx_strand_id
1 'polypeptide(L)'
;DSKELCSWVETINFVCAAYSAPPLAGAVGSQRKFQRPLLPCTHTKLSMREQLADHEERAARLEEELAALRHAREHPHSQRDKDHYLVHEIKRYRTYAYVMRMRGGGSGADDNAPALPERAAAHAHAQNPPP
;
A
#
# COMPACT_ATOMS: atom_id res chain seq x y z
N ASP A 1 16.68 23.25 -2.09
CA ASP A 1 16.25 23.71 -0.75
C ASP A 1 15.76 22.51 0.06
N SER A 2 16.11 22.36 1.35
CA SER A 2 15.71 21.18 2.14
C SER A 2 14.20 21.10 2.43
N LYS A 3 13.51 22.24 2.54
CA LYS A 3 12.06 22.31 2.75
C LYS A 3 11.31 21.86 1.51
N GLU A 4 11.80 22.26 0.34
CA GLU A 4 11.26 21.81 -0.94
C GLU A 4 11.37 20.29 -1.10
N LEU A 5 12.53 19.71 -0.76
CA LEU A 5 12.72 18.25 -0.78
C LEU A 5 11.74 17.54 0.16
N CYS A 6 11.56 18.04 1.39
CA CYS A 6 10.59 17.49 2.33
C CYS A 6 9.16 17.53 1.76
N SER A 7 8.76 18.66 1.17
CA SER A 7 7.44 18.82 0.53
C SER A 7 7.22 17.81 -0.61
N TRP A 8 8.24 17.58 -1.44
CA TRP A 8 8.19 16.57 -2.50
C TRP A 8 8.00 15.16 -1.93
N VAL A 9 8.77 14.81 -0.91
CA VAL A 9 8.67 13.49 -0.25
C VAL A 9 7.29 13.29 0.36
N GLU A 10 6.75 14.28 1.06
CA GLU A 10 5.42 14.23 1.67
C GLU A 10 4.32 14.10 0.61
N THR A 11 4.42 14.84 -0.49
CA THR A 11 3.45 14.80 -1.57
C THR A 11 3.43 13.43 -2.26
N ILE A 12 4.60 12.87 -2.56
CA ILE A 12 4.71 11.52 -3.15
C ILE A 12 4.12 10.49 -2.18
N ASN A 13 4.51 10.53 -0.90
CA ASN A 13 3.99 9.60 0.10
C ASN A 13 2.48 9.69 0.26
N PHE A 14 1.91 10.89 0.19
CA PHE A 14 0.46 11.09 0.26
C PHE A 14 -0.27 10.49 -0.95
N VAL A 15 0.21 10.74 -2.17
CA VAL A 15 -0.35 10.12 -3.39
C VAL A 15 -0.27 8.60 -3.30
N CYS A 16 0.89 8.06 -2.89
CA CYS A 16 1.04 6.64 -2.65
C CYS A 16 0.06 6.11 -1.59
N ALA A 17 -0.13 6.83 -0.48
CA ALA A 17 -1.07 6.45 0.57
C ALA A 17 -2.53 6.44 0.06
N ALA A 18 -2.93 7.45 -0.70
CA ALA A 18 -4.30 7.57 -1.23
C ALA A 18 -4.66 6.45 -2.21
N TYR A 19 -3.71 5.94 -3.00
CA TYR A 19 -4.00 4.95 -4.06
C TYR A 19 -3.49 3.53 -3.80
N SER A 20 -2.71 3.32 -2.74
CA SER A 20 -2.20 1.98 -2.42
C SER A 20 -3.35 1.01 -2.18
N ALA A 21 -3.41 -0.06 -2.97
CA ALA A 21 -4.37 -1.14 -2.75
C ALA A 21 -3.76 -2.26 -1.88
N PRO A 22 -4.62 -3.09 -1.25
CA PRO A 22 -4.18 -4.32 -0.59
C PRO A 22 -3.33 -5.19 -1.54
N PRO A 23 -2.13 -5.67 -1.11
CA PRO A 23 -1.47 -6.75 -1.83
C PRO A 23 -2.40 -7.94 -2.03
N LEU A 24 -2.31 -8.56 -3.21
CA LEU A 24 -3.09 -9.76 -3.52
C LEU A 24 -2.67 -10.88 -2.57
N ALA A 25 -3.64 -11.71 -2.16
CA ALA A 25 -3.35 -12.89 -1.35
C ALA A 25 -2.30 -13.75 -2.08
N GLY A 26 -1.24 -14.14 -1.35
CA GLY A 26 -0.21 -15.01 -1.89
C GLY A 26 -0.81 -16.33 -2.39
N ALA A 27 -0.25 -16.90 -3.45
CA ALA A 27 -0.73 -18.17 -3.98
C ALA A 27 -0.71 -19.26 -2.88
N VAL A 28 -1.86 -19.88 -2.62
CA VAL A 28 -2.01 -21.02 -1.72
C VAL A 28 -1.37 -22.25 -2.35
N GLY A 29 -0.09 -22.44 -2.09
CA GLY A 29 0.70 -23.60 -2.45
C GLY A 29 1.82 -23.84 -1.43
N SER A 30 2.51 -24.97 -1.54
CA SER A 30 3.68 -25.30 -0.70
C SER A 30 4.84 -24.32 -0.99
N GLN A 31 4.80 -23.12 -0.40
CA GLN A 31 5.91 -22.18 -0.47
C GLN A 31 6.94 -22.52 0.60
N ARG A 32 7.96 -23.31 0.22
CA ARG A 32 9.10 -23.68 1.08
C ARG A 32 9.94 -22.48 1.58
N LYS A 33 9.71 -21.27 1.05
CA LYS A 33 10.45 -20.04 1.35
C LYS A 33 9.49 -18.85 1.33
N PHE A 34 9.77 -17.83 2.15
CA PHE A 34 9.07 -16.55 2.12
C PHE A 34 9.10 -15.95 0.70
N GLN A 35 7.93 -15.56 0.19
CA GLN A 35 7.80 -14.77 -1.03
C GLN A 35 7.07 -13.46 -0.70
N ARG A 36 7.52 -12.38 -1.34
CA ARG A 36 6.86 -11.07 -1.20
C ARG A 36 5.45 -11.16 -1.81
N PRO A 37 4.43 -10.59 -1.17
CA PRO A 37 3.08 -10.52 -1.73
C PRO A 37 3.08 -9.88 -3.12
N LEU A 38 2.17 -10.37 -3.97
CA LEU A 38 1.99 -9.82 -5.32
C LEU A 38 1.42 -8.40 -5.23
N LEU A 39 1.94 -7.51 -6.09
CA LEU A 39 1.46 -6.15 -6.16
C LEU A 39 0.01 -6.12 -6.68
N PRO A 40 -0.83 -5.20 -6.17
CA PRO A 40 -2.16 -5.01 -6.71
C PRO A 40 -2.11 -4.51 -8.15
N CYS A 41 -3.05 -4.98 -8.98
CA CYS A 41 -3.18 -4.55 -10.38
C CYS A 41 -3.98 -3.24 -10.55
N THR A 42 -4.60 -2.73 -9.48
CA THR A 42 -5.48 -1.55 -9.49
C THR A 42 -5.33 -0.74 -8.21
N HIS A 43 -5.73 0.53 -8.23
CA HIS A 43 -5.79 1.37 -7.04
C HIS A 43 -6.95 0.95 -6.10
N THR A 44 -6.88 1.42 -4.85
CA THR A 44 -7.95 1.25 -3.86
C THR A 44 -9.24 1.95 -4.28
N LYS A 45 -10.40 1.40 -3.91
CA LYS A 45 -11.71 2.05 -4.10
C LYS A 45 -12.26 2.66 -2.80
N LEU A 46 -11.46 2.64 -1.73
CA LEU A 46 -11.83 3.16 -0.42
C LEU A 46 -11.86 4.69 -0.44
N SER A 47 -12.75 5.29 0.36
CA SER A 47 -12.69 6.73 0.65
C SER A 47 -11.41 7.07 1.42
N MET A 48 -11.04 8.35 1.48
CA MET A 48 -9.83 8.79 2.20
C MET A 48 -9.85 8.38 3.69
N ARG A 49 -11.03 8.42 4.32
CA ARG A 49 -11.20 7.99 5.72
C ARG A 49 -11.03 6.48 5.89
N GLU A 50 -11.65 5.70 5.00
CA GLU A 50 -11.53 4.24 5.02
C GLU A 50 -10.11 3.78 4.69
N GLN A 51 -9.46 4.46 3.75
CA GLN A 51 -8.08 4.19 3.36
C GLN A 51 -7.11 4.48 4.51
N LEU A 52 -7.33 5.55 5.28
CA LEU A 52 -6.56 5.81 6.51
C LEU A 52 -6.74 4.68 7.53
N ALA A 53 -7.99 4.26 7.77
CA ALA A 53 -8.28 3.18 8.71
C ALA A 53 -7.64 1.85 8.27
N ASP A 54 -7.69 1.51 6.98
CA ASP A 54 -7.03 0.31 6.43
C ASP A 54 -5.51 0.34 6.67
N HIS A 55 -4.85 1.49 6.43
CA HIS A 55 -3.40 1.61 6.68
C HIS A 55 -3.03 1.41 8.15
N GLU A 56 -3.85 1.93 9.07
CA GLU A 56 -3.66 1.77 10.52
C GLU A 56 -3.82 0.31 10.95
N GLU A 57 -4.90 -0.35 10.51
CA GLU A 57 -5.15 -1.75 10.78
C GLU A 57 -4.04 -2.63 10.20
N ARG A 58 -3.58 -2.33 8.99
CA ARG A 58 -2.51 -3.08 8.33
C ARG A 58 -1.20 -2.99 9.10
N ALA A 59 -0.83 -1.80 9.57
CA ALA A 59 0.36 -1.61 10.38
C ALA A 59 0.27 -2.44 11.67
N ALA A 60 -0.87 -2.40 12.38
CA ALA A 60 -1.09 -3.17 13.59
C ALA A 60 -0.96 -4.69 13.36
N ARG A 61 -1.59 -5.21 12.29
CA ARG A 61 -1.51 -6.65 11.95
C ARG A 61 -0.08 -7.08 11.60
N LEU A 62 0.66 -6.26 10.85
CA LEU A 62 2.04 -6.57 10.49
C LEU A 62 2.97 -6.55 11.70
N GLU A 63 2.70 -5.68 12.68
CA GLU A 63 3.43 -5.64 13.96
C GLU A 63 3.19 -6.91 14.78
N GLU A 64 1.95 -7.39 14.84
CA GLU A 64 1.62 -8.67 15.47
C GLU A 64 2.32 -9.84 14.75
N GLU A 65 2.30 -9.87 13.42
CA GLU A 65 2.99 -10.90 12.63
C GLU A 65 4.50 -10.87 12.87
N LEU A 66 5.11 -9.69 12.96
CA LEU A 66 6.54 -9.53 13.26
C LEU A 66 6.87 -10.01 14.67
N ALA A 67 6.03 -9.70 15.65
CA ALA A 67 6.19 -10.18 17.02
C ALA A 67 6.12 -11.72 17.05
N ALA A 68 5.08 -12.31 16.45
CA ALA A 68 4.92 -13.76 16.35
C ALA A 68 6.12 -14.42 15.64
N LEU A 69 6.59 -13.83 14.54
CA LEU A 69 7.76 -14.30 13.82
C LEU A 69 9.00 -14.34 14.72
N ARG A 70 9.27 -13.26 15.48
CA ARG A 70 10.44 -13.19 16.37
C ARG A 70 10.34 -14.13 17.58
N HIS A 71 9.13 -14.47 18.01
CA HIS A 71 8.91 -15.47 19.04
C HIS A 71 9.10 -16.92 18.54
N ALA A 72 8.84 -17.19 17.26
CA ALA A 72 9.04 -18.50 16.67
C ALA A 72 10.55 -18.83 16.50
N ARG A 73 10.97 -20.05 16.84
CA ARG A 73 12.34 -20.55 16.67
C ARG A 73 12.50 -21.41 15.40
N GLU A 74 12.13 -20.88 14.23
CA GLU A 74 12.18 -21.63 12.97
C GLU A 74 13.13 -21.03 11.92
N HIS A 75 13.71 -21.90 11.08
CA HIS A 75 14.47 -21.60 9.84
C HIS A 75 15.05 -20.18 9.70
N PRO A 76 16.26 -19.93 10.24
CA PRO A 76 16.82 -18.58 10.41
C PRO A 76 16.89 -17.73 9.14
N HIS A 77 17.13 -18.35 7.98
CA HIS A 77 17.28 -17.63 6.70
C HIS A 77 15.95 -17.12 6.14
N SER A 78 14.91 -17.96 6.10
CA SER A 78 13.58 -17.53 5.62
C SER A 78 12.93 -16.55 6.59
N GLN A 79 13.24 -16.67 7.88
CA GLN A 79 12.79 -15.76 8.93
C GLN A 79 13.41 -14.37 8.79
N ARG A 80 14.70 -14.26 8.44
CA ARG A 80 15.38 -12.98 8.23
C ARG A 80 14.78 -12.17 7.09
N ASP A 81 14.52 -12.81 5.94
CA ASP A 81 13.93 -12.13 4.79
C ASP A 81 12.49 -11.67 5.09
N LYS A 82 11.73 -12.49 5.82
CA LYS A 82 10.39 -12.15 6.27
C LYS A 82 10.41 -11.02 7.31
N ASP A 83 11.33 -11.02 8.27
CA ASP A 83 11.51 -9.95 9.26
C ASP A 83 11.79 -8.60 8.56
N HIS A 84 12.78 -8.57 7.66
CA HIS A 84 13.10 -7.37 6.88
C HIS A 84 11.92 -6.85 6.08
N TYR A 85 11.15 -7.75 5.47
CA TYR A 85 9.94 -7.38 4.75
C TYR A 85 8.89 -6.77 5.68
N LEU A 86 8.58 -7.41 6.80
CA LEU A 86 7.58 -6.93 7.75
C LEU A 86 7.97 -5.56 8.32
N VAL A 87 9.24 -5.36 8.71
CA VAL A 87 9.75 -4.06 9.17
C VAL A 87 9.58 -2.97 8.12
N HIS A 88 9.90 -3.28 6.86
CA HIS A 88 9.72 -2.34 5.75
C HIS A 88 8.25 -1.96 5.55
N GLU A 89 7.35 -2.95 5.52
CA GLU A 89 5.92 -2.69 5.30
C GLU A 89 5.29 -1.92 6.47
N ILE A 90 5.64 -2.24 7.72
CA ILE A 90 5.19 -1.49 8.89
C ILE A 90 5.59 -0.02 8.74
N LYS A 91 6.86 0.25 8.39
CA LYS A 91 7.33 1.62 8.17
C LYS A 91 6.53 2.32 7.06
N ARG A 92 6.26 1.62 5.96
CA ARG A 92 5.47 2.16 4.84
C ARG A 92 4.06 2.54 5.27
N TYR A 93 3.32 1.62 5.88
CA TYR A 93 1.93 1.86 6.30
C TYR A 93 1.81 2.91 7.41
N ARG A 94 2.77 2.97 8.35
CA ARG A 94 2.86 4.06 9.33
C ARG A 94 3.10 5.42 8.65
N THR A 95 3.95 5.45 7.63
CA THR A 95 4.22 6.69 6.86
C THR A 95 2.95 7.14 6.14
N TYR A 96 2.23 6.21 5.49
CA TYR A 96 0.98 6.49 4.79
C TYR A 96 -0.09 7.03 5.73
N ALA A 97 -0.33 6.38 6.87
CA ALA A 97 -1.28 6.85 7.86
C ALA A 97 -0.90 8.26 8.39
N TYR A 98 0.38 8.49 8.65
CA TYR A 98 0.88 9.79 9.13
C TYR A 98 0.60 10.92 8.13
N VAL A 99 1.02 10.77 6.88
CA VAL A 99 0.83 11.84 5.87
C VAL A 99 -0.65 12.05 5.53
N MET A 100 -1.47 11.01 5.60
CA MET A 100 -2.92 11.12 5.42
C MET A 100 -3.60 11.86 6.57
N ARG A 101 -3.19 11.64 7.83
CA ARG A 101 -3.72 12.41 8.97
C ARG A 101 -3.33 13.89 8.89
N MET A 102 -2.09 14.18 8.53
CA MET A 102 -1.63 15.56 8.37
C MET A 102 -2.42 16.33 7.31
N ARG A 103 -2.78 15.68 6.19
CA ARG A 103 -3.53 16.31 5.08
C ARG A 103 -5.05 16.23 5.23
N GLY A 104 -5.56 15.19 5.89
CA GLY A 104 -7.00 14.97 6.14
C GLY A 104 -7.54 15.69 7.38
N GLY A 105 -6.68 16.26 8.23
CA GLY A 105 -7.07 17.07 9.39
C GLY A 105 -7.52 18.49 9.06
N GLY A 106 -7.39 18.96 7.81
CA GLY A 106 -8.04 20.18 7.32
C GLY A 106 -9.42 19.86 6.75
N SER A 107 -10.42 20.69 7.01
CA SER A 107 -11.81 20.56 6.56
C SER A 107 -11.96 20.44 5.02
N GLY A 108 -11.66 19.26 4.48
CA GLY A 108 -11.62 19.00 3.04
C GLY A 108 -10.93 17.67 2.69
N ALA A 109 -11.11 16.62 3.52
CA ALA A 109 -10.44 15.33 3.34
C ALA A 109 -10.76 14.68 1.98
N ASP A 110 -11.96 14.92 1.41
CA ASP A 110 -12.37 14.46 0.09
C ASP A 110 -11.94 15.40 -1.05
N ASP A 111 -11.72 16.69 -0.76
CA ASP A 111 -11.29 17.73 -1.71
C ASP A 111 -9.76 17.66 -1.98
N ASN A 112 -9.00 17.09 -1.04
CA ASN A 112 -7.55 16.98 -1.11
C ASN A 112 -7.07 15.68 -1.81
N ALA A 113 -8.01 14.84 -2.27
CA ALA A 113 -7.68 13.66 -3.04
C ALA A 113 -7.08 14.09 -4.39
N PRO A 114 -5.91 13.55 -4.80
CA PRO A 114 -5.39 13.84 -6.13
C PRO A 114 -6.44 13.41 -7.17
N ALA A 115 -6.52 14.10 -8.30
CA ALA A 115 -7.33 13.61 -9.41
C ALA A 115 -6.72 12.30 -9.92
N LEU A 116 -7.55 11.26 -10.06
CA LEU A 116 -7.12 10.04 -10.73
C LEU A 116 -6.74 10.40 -12.18
N PRO A 117 -5.60 9.93 -12.70
CA PRO A 117 -5.33 10.05 -14.12
C PRO A 117 -6.46 9.33 -14.87
N GLU A 118 -7.15 10.07 -15.74
CA GLU A 118 -8.24 9.54 -16.54
C GLU A 118 -7.67 8.37 -17.36
N ARG A 119 -8.14 7.16 -17.05
CA ARG A 119 -7.77 5.99 -17.85
C ARG A 119 -8.42 6.22 -19.20
N ALA A 120 -7.64 6.67 -20.19
CA ALA A 120 -8.06 6.68 -21.58
C ALA A 120 -8.71 5.32 -21.82
N ALA A 121 -10.03 5.35 -22.05
CA ALA A 121 -10.82 4.16 -22.28
C ALA A 121 -10.03 3.36 -23.31
N ALA A 122 -9.62 2.14 -22.93
CA ALA A 122 -8.93 1.25 -23.83
C ALA A 122 -9.69 1.30 -25.15
N HIS A 123 -9.06 1.86 -26.19
CA HIS A 123 -9.68 2.00 -27.50
C HIS A 123 -10.24 0.62 -27.84
N ALA A 124 -11.56 0.51 -27.73
CA ALA A 124 -12.31 -0.64 -28.19
C ALA A 124 -12.24 -0.60 -29.71
N HIS A 125 -11.09 -1.00 -30.25
CA HIS A 125 -10.92 -1.27 -31.66
C HIS A 125 -11.04 -2.78 -31.87
N ALA A 126 -12.16 -3.33 -31.41
CA ALA A 126 -12.71 -4.54 -32.00
C ALA A 126 -13.69 -4.09 -33.08
N GLN A 127 -13.14 -3.61 -34.20
CA GLN A 127 -13.90 -3.51 -35.43
C GLN A 127 -14.14 -4.95 -35.91
N ASN A 128 -15.33 -5.49 -35.61
CA ASN A 128 -15.89 -6.57 -36.41
C ASN A 128 -16.40 -5.95 -37.72
N PRO A 129 -15.92 -6.37 -38.91
CA PRO A 129 -16.61 -6.04 -40.15
C PRO A 129 -17.90 -6.88 -40.26
N PRO A 130 -19.03 -6.30 -40.70
CA PRO A 130 -20.27 -7.04 -40.95
C PRO A 130 -20.39 -7.47 -42.43
N PRO A 131 -21.46 -8.21 -42.76
CA PRO A 131 -21.52 -9.67 -42.85
C PRO A 131 -20.87 -10.26 -44.12
#